data_AF-A0A522F524-F1
#
_entry.id   AF-A0A522F524-F1
#
_cell.length_a   1.000
_cell.length_b   1.000
_cell.length_c   1.000
_cell.angle_alpha   90.00
_cell.angle_beta   90.00
_cell.angle_gamma   90.00
#
_symmetry.space_group_name_H-M   'P 1'
#
loop_
_entity.id
_entity.type
_entity.pdbx_description
1 polymer ?
#
loop_
_entity_poly.entity_id
_entity_poly.type
_entity_poly.pdbx_seq_one_letter_code
_entity_poly.pdbx_strand_id
1 'polypeptide(L)'
;LILIPSEFKVSRSLQKALKKPFRFSIDTAFSEVIHACATSSGRVGNTWISNEMIQSYTKLHEMGYVHSFEVWDQDNLVGGLYGVSLGNAFFGESMFHTLTDASKMAMYFLCQTMQAWDFDFIDCQMPTTHLMRLGAKVIGRREFLHLLEKSLQHPTKLGNW
;
A
#
# COMPACT_ATOMS: atom_id res chain seq x y z
N LEU A 1 -8.54 9.95 3.84
CA LEU A 1 -8.64 8.92 4.90
C LEU A 1 -7.20 8.59 5.25
N ILE A 2 -6.79 8.51 6.52
CA ILE A 2 -5.41 8.15 6.85
C ILE A 2 -5.33 6.89 7.70
N LEU A 3 -4.19 6.22 7.67
CA LEU A 3 -3.82 5.16 8.59
C LEU A 3 -2.47 5.49 9.23
N ILE A 4 -2.42 5.60 10.54
CA ILE A 4 -1.15 5.68 11.27
C ILE A 4 -0.58 4.26 11.35
N PRO A 5 0.68 4.01 10.94
CA PRO A 5 1.23 2.66 10.88
C PRO A 5 1.08 1.85 12.18
N SER A 6 1.29 2.50 13.34
CA SER A 6 1.16 1.90 14.67
C SER A 6 -0.29 1.65 15.12
N GLU A 7 -1.29 2.22 14.44
CA GLU A 7 -2.71 2.03 14.72
C GLU A 7 -3.34 0.88 13.91
N PHE A 8 -2.54 0.17 13.09
CA PHE A 8 -3.04 -0.94 12.29
C PHE A 8 -3.61 -2.08 13.15
N LYS A 9 -4.86 -2.45 12.87
CA LYS A 9 -5.60 -3.45 13.64
C LYS A 9 -5.46 -4.84 13.01
N VAL A 10 -4.73 -5.72 13.68
CA VAL A 10 -4.58 -7.11 13.26
C VAL A 10 -5.73 -7.95 13.84
N SER A 11 -6.66 -8.38 12.99
CA SER A 11 -7.74 -9.29 13.41
C SER A 11 -7.21 -10.67 13.79
N ARG A 12 -7.99 -11.44 14.56
CA ARG A 12 -7.63 -12.84 14.90
C ARG A 12 -7.44 -13.72 13.66
N SER A 13 -8.21 -13.50 12.60
CA SER A 13 -8.05 -14.26 11.34
C SER A 13 -6.75 -13.88 10.64
N LEU A 14 -6.43 -12.58 10.58
CA LEU A 14 -5.19 -12.09 9.98
C LEU A 14 -3.97 -12.60 10.76
N GLN A 15 -4.01 -12.60 12.11
CA GLN A 15 -2.95 -13.20 12.93
C GLN A 15 -2.71 -14.68 12.61
N LYS A 16 -3.76 -15.45 12.27
CA LYS A 16 -3.61 -16.84 11.85
C LYS A 16 -3.03 -16.94 10.44
N ALA A 17 -3.45 -16.06 9.53
CA ALA A 17 -2.93 -16.01 8.16
C ALA A 17 -1.44 -15.69 8.14
N LEU A 18 -0.99 -14.73 8.95
CA LEU A 18 0.42 -14.31 9.08
C LEU A 18 1.36 -15.41 9.62
N LYS A 19 0.83 -16.49 10.21
CA LYS A 19 1.63 -17.64 10.67
C LYS A 19 1.91 -18.67 9.58
N LYS A 20 1.25 -18.54 8.42
CA LYS A 20 1.49 -19.40 7.27
C LYS A 20 2.79 -18.99 6.56
N PRO A 21 3.42 -19.88 5.78
CA PRO A 21 4.73 -19.63 5.15
C PRO A 21 4.62 -18.75 3.90
N PHE A 22 3.96 -17.60 3.99
CA PHE A 22 3.98 -16.60 2.93
C PHE A 22 5.32 -15.86 2.93
N ARG A 23 5.81 -15.50 1.74
CA ARG A 23 6.97 -14.64 1.57
C ARG A 23 6.51 -13.22 1.29
N PHE A 24 7.23 -12.25 1.86
CA PHE A 24 7.00 -10.82 1.67
C PHE A 24 8.21 -10.21 0.97
N SER A 25 7.97 -9.25 0.09
CA SER A 25 9.03 -8.48 -0.57
C SER A 25 8.53 -7.08 -0.92
N ILE A 26 9.48 -6.20 -1.22
CA ILE A 26 9.25 -4.81 -1.63
C ILE A 26 9.96 -4.63 -2.97
N ASP A 27 9.35 -3.93 -3.91
CA ASP A 27 9.95 -3.51 -5.18
C ASP A 27 10.52 -4.64 -6.08
N THR A 28 10.09 -5.89 -5.85
CA THR A 28 10.57 -7.03 -6.65
C THR A 28 9.71 -7.33 -7.87
N ALA A 29 8.42 -6.94 -7.84
CA ALA A 29 7.45 -7.27 -8.88
C ALA A 29 6.42 -6.15 -9.12
N PHE A 30 6.86 -4.90 -9.12
CA PHE A 30 5.99 -3.72 -9.29
C PHE A 30 5.04 -3.85 -10.50
N SER A 31 5.58 -4.27 -11.65
CA SER A 31 4.81 -4.47 -12.89
C SER A 31 3.66 -5.46 -12.68
N GLU A 32 3.92 -6.61 -12.05
CA GLU A 32 2.89 -7.60 -11.75
C GLU A 32 1.83 -7.04 -10.79
N VAL A 33 2.26 -6.30 -9.76
CA VAL A 33 1.37 -5.69 -8.77
C VAL A 33 0.42 -4.68 -9.41
N ILE A 34 0.91 -3.75 -10.22
CA ILE A 34 0.06 -2.72 -10.83
C ILE A 34 -0.90 -3.33 -11.87
N HIS A 35 -0.44 -4.31 -12.66
CA HIS A 35 -1.29 -5.04 -13.61
C HIS A 35 -2.37 -5.86 -12.89
N ALA A 36 -2.05 -6.49 -11.77
CA ALA A 36 -3.03 -7.21 -10.96
C ALA A 36 -4.04 -6.26 -10.29
N CYS A 37 -3.61 -5.07 -9.86
CA CYS A 37 -4.51 -4.02 -9.37
C CYS A 37 -5.49 -3.52 -10.45
N ALA A 38 -5.02 -3.45 -11.70
CA ALA A 38 -5.85 -3.06 -12.85
C ALA A 38 -6.87 -4.14 -13.25
N THR A 39 -6.52 -5.41 -13.08
CA THR A 39 -7.30 -6.55 -13.60
C THR A 39 -8.02 -7.39 -12.54
N SER A 40 -7.86 -7.08 -11.25
CA SER A 40 -8.53 -7.79 -10.15
C SER A 40 -10.06 -7.88 -10.37
N SER A 41 -10.64 -9.02 -9.98
CA SER A 41 -12.07 -9.32 -10.17
C SER A 41 -12.98 -8.17 -9.73
N GLY A 42 -13.89 -7.77 -10.62
CA GLY A 42 -14.80 -6.62 -10.41
C GLY A 42 -14.23 -5.26 -10.83
N ARG A 43 -12.95 -5.18 -11.20
CA ARG A 43 -12.30 -3.93 -11.66
C ARG A 43 -12.02 -3.87 -13.16
N VAL A 44 -12.06 -4.99 -13.87
CA VAL A 44 -11.86 -5.02 -15.33
C VAL A 44 -12.87 -4.09 -16.01
N GLY A 45 -12.37 -3.08 -16.72
CA GLY A 45 -13.19 -2.04 -17.38
C GLY A 45 -13.73 -0.95 -16.46
N ASN A 46 -13.49 -1.03 -15.14
CA ASN A 46 -14.01 -0.09 -14.13
C ASN A 46 -12.91 0.49 -13.23
N THR A 47 -11.64 0.33 -13.61
CA THR A 47 -10.48 0.88 -12.89
C THR A 47 -9.98 2.15 -13.56
N TRP A 48 -9.45 3.08 -12.76
CA TRP A 48 -8.73 4.26 -13.27
C TRP A 48 -7.32 3.91 -13.79
N ILE A 49 -6.83 2.70 -13.48
CA ILE A 49 -5.51 2.21 -13.84
C ILE A 49 -5.51 1.78 -15.32
N SER A 50 -5.51 2.75 -16.22
CA SER A 50 -5.35 2.55 -17.66
C SER A 50 -3.91 2.17 -18.02
N ASN A 51 -3.66 1.76 -19.27
CA ASN A 51 -2.30 1.49 -19.76
C ASN A 51 -1.38 2.73 -19.63
N GLU A 52 -1.91 3.94 -19.83
CA GLU A 52 -1.17 5.20 -19.66
C GLU A 52 -0.77 5.41 -18.20
N MET A 53 -1.65 5.09 -17.25
CA MET A 53 -1.34 5.13 -15.82
C MET A 53 -0.29 4.09 -15.46
N ILE A 54 -0.40 2.86 -15.98
CA ILE A 54 0.61 1.81 -15.75
C ILE A 54 2.00 2.27 -16.20
N GLN A 55 2.10 2.84 -17.40
CA GLN A 55 3.36 3.38 -17.91
C GLN A 55 3.90 4.52 -17.03
N SER A 56 3.01 5.43 -16.61
CA SER A 56 3.40 6.58 -15.78
C SER A 56 3.92 6.15 -14.41
N TYR A 57 3.22 5.25 -13.71
CA TYR A 57 3.67 4.75 -12.42
C TYR A 57 4.88 3.82 -12.53
N THR A 58 5.04 3.08 -13.62
CA THR A 58 6.27 2.30 -13.89
C THR A 58 7.47 3.23 -13.99
N LYS A 59 7.35 4.35 -14.72
CA LYS A 59 8.42 5.34 -14.80
C LYS A 59 8.72 5.98 -13.44
N LEU A 60 7.69 6.26 -12.63
CA LEU A 60 7.88 6.78 -11.27
C LEU A 60 8.52 5.76 -10.33
N HIS A 61 8.24 4.46 -10.51
CA HIS A 61 8.91 3.37 -9.80
C HIS A 61 10.39 3.29 -10.19
N GLU A 62 10.72 3.37 -11.48
CA GLU A 62 12.11 3.44 -11.97
C GLU A 62 12.86 4.68 -11.43
N MET A 63 12.15 5.79 -11.22
CA MET A 63 12.67 7.00 -10.58
C MET A 63 12.77 6.88 -9.05
N GLY A 64 12.29 5.77 -8.47
CA GLY A 64 12.36 5.46 -7.04
C GLY A 64 11.34 6.17 -6.16
N TYR A 65 10.23 6.67 -6.73
CA TYR A 65 9.15 7.32 -5.96
C TYR A 65 7.99 6.38 -5.64
N VAL A 66 7.77 5.38 -6.47
CA VAL A 66 6.66 4.44 -6.33
C VAL A 66 7.22 3.11 -5.84
N HIS A 67 6.54 2.52 -4.87
CA HIS A 67 6.96 1.26 -4.26
C HIS A 67 5.82 0.26 -4.19
N SER A 68 6.14 -1.01 -4.43
CA SER A 68 5.20 -2.12 -4.27
C SER A 68 5.52 -2.96 -3.05
N PHE A 69 4.48 -3.53 -2.44
CA PHE A 69 4.57 -4.52 -1.38
C PHE A 69 3.89 -5.79 -1.85
N GLU A 70 4.64 -6.89 -1.87
CA GLU A 70 4.20 -8.16 -2.43
C GLU A 70 4.00 -9.23 -1.35
N VAL A 71 3.00 -10.08 -1.58
CA VAL A 71 2.75 -11.28 -0.78
C VAL A 71 2.74 -12.48 -1.71
N TRP A 72 3.61 -13.44 -1.42
CA TRP A 72 3.84 -14.63 -2.24
C TRP A 72 3.45 -15.89 -1.49
N ASP A 73 2.73 -16.78 -2.17
CA ASP A 73 2.55 -18.17 -1.77
C ASP A 73 3.45 -19.04 -2.66
N GLN A 74 4.58 -19.47 -2.11
CA GLN A 74 5.68 -20.05 -2.88
C GLN A 74 6.16 -19.05 -3.95
N ASP A 75 5.99 -19.39 -5.23
CA ASP A 75 6.37 -18.57 -6.39
C ASP A 75 5.20 -17.75 -6.94
N ASN A 76 4.00 -17.89 -6.37
CA ASN A 76 2.81 -17.21 -6.87
C ASN A 76 2.60 -15.88 -6.14
N LEU A 77 2.46 -14.79 -6.90
CA LEU A 77 2.06 -13.51 -6.35
C LEU A 77 0.57 -13.54 -6.02
N VAL A 78 0.24 -13.57 -4.73
CA VAL A 78 -1.15 -13.79 -4.24
C VAL A 78 -1.83 -12.54 -3.69
N GLY A 79 -1.08 -11.46 -3.54
CA GLY A 79 -1.61 -10.16 -3.20
C GLY A 79 -0.51 -9.12 -3.13
N GLY A 80 -0.93 -7.87 -3.08
CA GLY A 80 0.00 -6.77 -2.99
C GLY A 80 -0.69 -5.42 -3.05
N LEU A 81 0.11 -4.39 -2.88
CA LEU A 81 -0.30 -3.00 -3.01
C LEU A 81 0.86 -2.19 -3.58
N TYR A 82 0.56 -1.00 -4.11
CA TYR A 82 1.60 -0.03 -4.45
C TYR A 82 1.21 1.36 -4.01
N GLY A 83 2.21 2.23 -3.87
CA GLY A 83 2.00 3.61 -3.47
C GLY A 83 3.20 4.50 -3.71
N VAL A 84 3.04 5.79 -3.45
CA VAL A 84 4.07 6.81 -3.65
C VAL A 84 4.70 7.19 -2.30
N SER A 85 6.02 7.30 -2.23
CA SER A 85 6.73 7.92 -1.11
C SER A 85 6.98 9.40 -1.39
N LEU A 86 6.55 10.28 -0.47
CA LEU A 86 6.92 11.70 -0.46
C LEU A 86 7.13 12.16 0.98
N GLY A 87 8.35 12.61 1.29
CA GLY A 87 8.78 12.83 2.66
C GLY A 87 8.52 11.60 3.53
N ASN A 88 7.98 11.82 4.73
CA ASN A 88 7.56 10.75 5.66
C ASN A 88 6.08 10.34 5.49
N ALA A 89 5.48 10.59 4.33
CA ALA A 89 4.13 10.14 4.00
C ALA A 89 4.14 9.10 2.87
N PHE A 90 3.27 8.10 2.98
CA PHE A 90 3.07 7.10 1.94
C PHE A 90 1.64 7.18 1.39
N PHE A 91 1.49 7.29 0.08
CA PHE A 91 0.20 7.43 -0.59
C PHE A 91 -0.17 6.10 -1.22
N GLY A 92 -1.06 5.34 -0.58
CA GLY A 92 -1.43 4.00 -1.05
C GLY A 92 -2.40 4.07 -2.22
N GLU A 93 -1.98 3.69 -3.43
CA GLU A 93 -2.76 3.93 -4.66
C GLU A 93 -3.77 2.81 -4.94
N SER A 94 -3.32 1.57 -4.84
CA SER A 94 -4.19 0.42 -5.04
C SER A 94 -3.64 -0.85 -4.43
N MET A 95 -4.51 -1.85 -4.32
CA MET A 95 -4.18 -3.18 -3.83
C MET A 95 -5.04 -4.23 -4.52
N PHE A 96 -4.54 -5.46 -4.54
CA PHE A 96 -5.23 -6.63 -5.05
C PHE A 96 -4.96 -7.85 -4.16
N HIS A 97 -5.74 -8.91 -4.39
CA HIS A 97 -5.47 -10.23 -3.84
C HIS A 97 -6.12 -11.30 -4.72
N THR A 98 -5.50 -12.46 -4.79
CA THR A 98 -6.07 -13.69 -5.36
C THR A 98 -6.34 -14.73 -4.27
N LEU A 99 -5.70 -14.61 -3.10
CA LEU A 99 -5.97 -15.39 -1.90
C LEU A 99 -6.58 -14.54 -0.78
N THR A 100 -7.47 -15.17 0.00
CA THR A 100 -8.07 -14.56 1.19
C THR A 100 -7.00 -14.00 2.13
N ASP A 101 -7.23 -12.78 2.60
CA ASP A 101 -6.34 -12.01 3.49
C ASP A 101 -5.02 -11.53 2.89
N ALA A 102 -4.66 -11.86 1.65
CA ALA A 102 -3.37 -11.46 1.07
C ALA A 102 -3.19 -9.93 0.97
N SER A 103 -4.21 -9.18 0.58
CA SER A 103 -4.14 -7.70 0.58
C SER A 103 -4.04 -7.11 1.99
N LYS A 104 -4.61 -7.77 3.01
CA LYS A 104 -4.46 -7.35 4.42
C LYS A 104 -3.06 -7.66 4.93
N MET A 105 -2.46 -8.76 4.50
CA MET A 105 -1.07 -9.10 4.80
C MET A 105 -0.11 -8.10 4.14
N ALA A 106 -0.38 -7.68 2.89
CA ALA A 106 0.37 -6.60 2.22
C ALA A 106 0.26 -5.28 3.00
N MET A 107 -0.95 -4.90 3.44
CA MET A 107 -1.15 -3.70 4.27
C MET A 107 -0.45 -3.81 5.64
N TYR A 108 -0.48 -4.98 6.27
CA TYR A 108 0.25 -5.23 7.51
C TYR A 108 1.75 -5.04 7.29
N PHE A 109 2.31 -5.61 6.22
CA PHE A 109 3.72 -5.50 5.88
C PHE A 109 4.14 -4.06 5.57
N LEU A 110 3.30 -3.32 4.83
CA LEU A 110 3.46 -1.86 4.65
C LEU A 110 3.51 -1.15 6.00
N CYS A 111 2.53 -1.38 6.89
CA CYS A 111 2.48 -0.69 8.19
C CYS A 111 3.71 -0.99 9.06
N GLN A 112 4.19 -2.24 9.09
CA GLN A 112 5.41 -2.59 9.82
C GLN A 112 6.64 -1.86 9.26
N THR A 113 6.74 -1.78 7.92
CA THR A 113 7.85 -1.11 7.24
C THR A 113 7.81 0.40 7.49
N MET A 114 6.65 1.02 7.30
CA MET A 114 6.43 2.45 7.53
C MET A 114 6.70 2.83 8.99
N GLN A 115 6.28 2.00 9.94
CA GLN A 115 6.58 2.20 11.36
C GLN A 115 8.08 2.10 11.66
N ALA A 116 8.78 1.15 11.05
CA ALA A 116 10.23 0.98 11.25
C ALA A 116 11.07 2.10 10.60
N TRP A 117 10.51 2.81 9.63
CA TRP A 117 11.16 3.92 8.92
C TRP A 117 10.61 5.30 9.32
N ASP A 118 9.90 5.38 10.44
CA ASP A 118 9.37 6.63 11.00
C ASP A 118 8.48 7.44 10.02
N PHE A 119 7.71 6.74 9.17
CA PHE A 119 6.66 7.38 8.39
C PHE A 119 5.49 7.80 9.29
N ASP A 120 5.00 9.01 9.07
CA ASP A 120 3.96 9.62 9.89
C ASP A 120 2.58 8.99 9.64
N PHE A 121 2.23 8.80 8.37
CA PHE A 121 0.94 8.26 7.97
C PHE A 121 0.95 7.64 6.57
N ILE A 122 -0.05 6.79 6.34
CA ILE A 122 -0.43 6.28 5.03
C ILE A 122 -1.72 7.00 4.61
N ASP A 123 -1.69 7.70 3.47
CA ASP A 123 -2.92 8.21 2.84
C ASP A 123 -3.62 7.06 2.13
N CYS A 124 -4.88 6.87 2.51
CA CYS A 124 -5.78 5.84 2.00
C CYS A 124 -6.88 6.43 1.10
N GLN A 125 -6.78 7.73 0.78
CA GLN A 125 -7.73 8.55 0.00
C GLN A 125 -9.19 8.40 0.47
N MET A 126 -9.93 7.48 -0.13
CA MET A 126 -11.38 7.33 0.03
C MET A 126 -11.73 6.42 1.22
N PRO A 127 -12.68 6.85 2.08
CA PRO A 127 -13.09 6.02 3.21
C PRO A 127 -13.79 4.76 2.74
N THR A 128 -13.31 3.60 3.19
CA THR A 128 -13.99 2.32 3.00
C THR A 128 -14.17 1.61 4.33
N THR A 129 -15.29 0.91 4.50
CA THR A 129 -15.52 0.08 5.70
C THR A 129 -14.39 -0.93 5.93
N HIS A 130 -13.76 -1.40 4.85
CA HIS A 130 -12.61 -2.28 4.91
C HIS A 130 -11.41 -1.63 5.61
N LEU A 131 -10.99 -0.44 5.16
CA LEU A 131 -9.83 0.25 5.73
C LEU A 131 -10.09 0.77 7.15
N MET A 132 -11.32 1.22 7.44
CA MET A 132 -11.71 1.62 8.80
C MET A 132 -11.58 0.46 9.81
N ARG A 133 -11.92 -0.77 9.40
CA ARG A 133 -11.74 -1.98 10.23
C ARG A 133 -10.26 -2.32 10.47
N LEU A 134 -9.39 -1.92 9.55
CA LEU A 134 -7.93 -2.09 9.67
C LEU A 134 -7.27 -0.98 10.51
N GLY A 135 -8.04 -0.01 11.03
CA GLY A 135 -7.52 1.06 11.88
C GLY A 135 -7.42 2.43 11.19
N ALA A 136 -7.78 2.53 9.90
CA ALA A 136 -7.82 3.82 9.23
C ALA A 136 -8.87 4.74 9.88
N LYS A 137 -8.61 6.04 9.85
CA LYS A 137 -9.46 7.08 10.42
C LYS A 137 -9.69 8.22 9.44
N VAL A 138 -10.90 8.76 9.47
CA VAL A 138 -11.25 9.96 8.73
C VAL A 138 -10.84 11.16 9.56
N ILE A 139 -10.03 12.04 8.98
CA ILE A 139 -9.61 13.30 9.59
C ILE A 139 -10.10 14.48 8.75
N GLY A 140 -10.18 15.66 9.36
CA GLY A 140 -10.58 16.88 8.65
C GLY A 140 -9.52 17.30 7.63
N ARG A 141 -9.92 17.92 6.52
CA ARG A 141 -8.99 18.38 5.47
C ARG A 141 -7.86 19.27 6.02
N ARG A 142 -8.17 20.18 6.94
CA ARG A 142 -7.18 21.07 7.57
C ARG A 142 -6.14 20.27 8.37
N GLU A 143 -6.57 19.24 9.08
CA GLU A 143 -5.67 18.35 9.84
C GLU A 143 -4.79 17.54 8.88
N PHE A 144 -5.36 17.00 7.80
CA PHE A 144 -4.61 16.29 6.77
C PHE A 144 -3.52 17.17 6.14
N LEU A 145 -3.87 18.38 5.72
CA LEU A 145 -2.91 19.31 5.11
C LEU A 145 -1.79 19.69 6.08
N HIS A 146 -2.11 19.87 7.36
CA HIS A 146 -1.11 20.16 8.39
C HIS A 146 -0.16 18.98 8.64
N LEU A 147 -0.68 17.74 8.66
CA LEU A 147 0.15 16.54 8.74
C LEU A 147 1.04 16.40 7.50
N LEU A 148 0.46 16.58 6.31
CA LEU A 148 1.18 16.52 5.06
C LEU A 148 2.32 17.55 4.99
N GLU A 149 2.05 18.81 5.34
CA GLU A 149 3.06 19.87 5.35
C GLU A 149 4.27 19.51 6.23
N LYS A 150 4.02 18.89 7.38
CA LYS A 150 5.07 18.40 8.28
C LYS A 150 5.84 17.23 7.69
N SER A 151 5.14 16.21 7.19
CA SER A 151 5.76 15.01 6.61
C SER A 151 6.65 15.36 5.41
N LEU A 152 6.26 16.36 4.62
CA LEU A 152 7.04 16.84 3.48
C LEU A 152 8.28 17.67 3.85
N GLN A 153 8.48 18.05 5.12
CA GLN A 153 9.75 18.63 5.58
C GLN A 153 10.87 17.60 5.68
N HIS A 154 10.53 16.31 5.70
CA HIS A 154 11.49 15.22 5.70
C HIS A 154 11.92 14.86 4.27
N PRO A 155 13.16 14.40 4.06
CA PRO A 155 13.60 13.97 2.74
C PRO A 155 12.77 12.76 2.27
N THR A 156 12.33 12.78 1.01
CA THR A 156 11.68 11.61 0.40
C THR A 156 12.64 10.42 0.39
N LYS A 157 12.15 9.26 0.86
CA LYS A 157 12.89 8.02 0.82
C LYS A 157 12.84 7.40 -0.58
N LEU A 158 13.75 7.83 -1.45
CA LEU A 158 13.85 7.35 -2.83
C LEU A 158 14.64 6.04 -2.96
N GLY A 159 14.44 5.35 -4.08
CA GLY A 159 15.28 4.24 -4.54
C GLY A 159 14.47 2.98 -4.84
N ASN A 160 15.15 1.84 -4.87
CA ASN A 160 14.52 0.53 -4.80
C ASN A 160 14.61 0.07 -3.34
N TRP A 161 13.46 -0.20 -2.72
CA TRP A 161 13.32 -0.46 -1.28
C TRP A 161 13.64 -1.89 -0.85
#